data_AF-B5LGJ3-F1
#
_entry.id   AF-B5LGJ3-F1
#
_cell.length_a   1.000
_cell.length_b   1.000
_cell.length_c   1.000
_cell.angle_alpha   90.00
_cell.angle_beta   90.00
_cell.angle_gamma   90.00
#
_symmetry.space_group_name_H-M   'P 1'
#
loop_
_entity.id
_entity.type
_entity.pdbx_description
1 polymer ?
#
loop_
_entity_poly.entity_id
_entity_poly.type
_entity_poly.pdbx_seq_one_letter_code
_entity_poly.pdbx_strand_id
1 'polypeptide(L)'
;DELHGDLSRATYPRDRNPKNTTPADPCKLDHIYHTNVTSGGDKEYPCGNGRGKRFSDTQGAECHWKRIRDSKNDDEIGACAPLRRLSLCDKNLEHIELENITTHNLLADVCLAAKYEGESLKNYHAQYQATYGDVGSTICTVLARSFADLGDIVRGKDLYLGDKKEKLKLEKKLKLFFEKIHGKLPKEAKDHYEDKGKNYYKLREDWWALNREKVWSAITCNAHDSHYTKMLADGSIKQSDRKKCRNITGVPTYFDYVPQYLRWFEEWAED
;
A
#
# COMPACT_ATOMS: atom_id res chain seq x y z
N ASP A 1 7.00 8.63 19.32
CA ASP A 1 6.05 7.51 19.47
C ASP A 1 4.65 7.77 18.89
N GLU A 2 4.29 9.03 18.68
CA GLU A 2 2.95 9.51 18.34
C GLU A 2 2.47 9.09 16.93
N LEU A 3 3.43 8.82 16.04
CA LEU A 3 3.17 8.35 14.67
C LEU A 3 3.28 6.83 14.54
N HIS A 4 3.78 6.14 15.57
CA HIS A 4 3.85 4.69 15.57
C HIS A 4 2.46 4.13 15.89
N GLY A 5 1.87 3.47 14.90
CA GLY A 5 0.56 2.85 15.04
C GLY A 5 0.66 1.55 15.84
N ASP A 6 -0.35 1.37 16.68
CA ASP A 6 -0.57 0.16 17.46
C ASP A 6 -1.96 -0.37 17.13
N LEU A 7 -2.02 -1.54 16.50
CA LEU A 7 -3.27 -2.17 16.07
C LEU A 7 -4.20 -2.43 17.26
N SER A 8 -3.67 -2.80 18.44
CA SER A 8 -4.50 -3.10 19.61
C SER A 8 -5.27 -1.88 20.15
N ARG A 9 -4.85 -0.67 19.76
CA ARG A 9 -5.47 0.60 20.11
C ARG A 9 -6.39 1.16 19.01
N ALA A 10 -6.50 0.48 17.87
CA ALA A 10 -7.43 0.88 16.82
C ALA A 10 -8.87 0.59 17.27
N THR A 11 -9.77 1.55 17.07
CA THR A 11 -11.18 1.46 17.49
C THR A 11 -12.11 1.79 16.33
N TYR A 12 -13.22 1.07 16.18
CA TYR A 12 -14.07 1.19 15.00
C TYR A 12 -15.51 1.57 15.35
N PRO A 13 -16.23 2.30 14.48
CA PRO A 13 -17.61 2.72 14.75
C PRO A 13 -18.59 1.55 14.97
N ARG A 14 -18.35 0.41 14.32
CA ARG A 14 -19.21 -0.79 14.43
C ARG A 14 -18.88 -1.65 15.65
N ASP A 15 -17.79 -1.36 16.34
CA ASP A 15 -17.35 -2.13 17.49
C ASP A 15 -18.05 -1.66 18.76
N ARG A 16 -19.03 -2.46 19.21
CA ARG A 16 -19.82 -2.17 20.41
C ARG A 16 -19.01 -2.30 21.70
N ASN A 17 -17.88 -3.02 21.68
CA ASN A 17 -17.02 -3.27 22.86
C ASN A 17 -15.53 -3.09 22.48
N PRO A 18 -15.06 -1.84 22.24
CA PRO A 18 -13.81 -1.55 21.53
C PRO A 18 -12.49 -1.88 22.25
N LYS A 19 -12.54 -2.55 23.40
CA LYS A 19 -11.33 -2.86 24.18
C LYS A 19 -10.77 -4.23 23.76
N ASN A 20 -9.53 -4.23 23.26
CA ASN A 20 -8.77 -5.43 22.88
C ASN A 20 -9.43 -6.30 21.80
N THR A 21 -10.27 -5.72 20.97
CA THR A 21 -10.97 -6.40 19.87
C THR A 21 -10.10 -6.50 18.63
N THR A 22 -9.28 -5.49 18.35
CA THR A 22 -8.40 -5.47 17.20
C THR A 22 -7.18 -6.39 17.41
N PRO A 23 -6.95 -7.38 16.54
CA PRO A 23 -5.78 -8.24 16.64
C PRO A 23 -4.47 -7.48 16.44
N ALA A 24 -3.47 -7.76 17.29
CA ALA A 24 -2.12 -7.22 17.12
C ALA A 24 -1.38 -7.78 15.89
N ASP A 25 -1.79 -8.98 15.44
CA ASP A 25 -1.31 -9.61 14.21
C ASP A 25 -2.14 -9.11 13.02
N PRO A 26 -1.53 -8.37 12.07
CA PRO A 26 -2.25 -7.83 10.92
C PRO A 26 -2.87 -8.93 10.03
N CYS A 27 -2.36 -10.17 10.09
CA CYS A 27 -2.94 -11.28 9.34
C CYS A 27 -4.34 -11.67 9.81
N LYS A 28 -4.70 -11.33 11.05
CA LYS A 28 -6.00 -11.60 11.65
C LYS A 28 -7.02 -10.46 11.47
N LEU A 29 -6.62 -9.35 10.85
CA LEU A 29 -7.56 -8.27 10.53
C LEU A 29 -8.63 -8.75 9.56
N ASP A 30 -9.82 -8.19 9.68
CA ASP A 30 -11.01 -8.58 8.92
C ASP A 30 -11.71 -7.27 8.54
N HIS A 31 -11.93 -7.06 7.25
CA HIS A 31 -12.47 -5.81 6.75
C HIS A 31 -13.93 -5.59 7.18
N ILE A 32 -14.67 -6.62 7.57
CA ILE A 32 -16.06 -6.50 8.04
C ILE A 32 -16.10 -5.85 9.44
N TYR A 33 -15.10 -6.15 10.28
CA TYR A 33 -15.09 -5.78 11.70
C TYR A 33 -14.06 -4.70 12.04
N HIS A 34 -12.90 -4.72 11.39
CA HIS A 34 -11.71 -3.97 11.80
C HIS A 34 -11.43 -2.74 10.90
N THR A 35 -12.48 -2.00 10.52
CA THR A 35 -12.38 -0.85 9.60
C THR A 35 -13.19 0.37 10.08
N ASN A 36 -12.76 1.57 9.66
CA ASN A 36 -13.51 2.81 9.84
C ASN A 36 -14.52 3.11 8.72
N VAL A 37 -14.65 2.23 7.73
CA VAL A 37 -15.64 2.38 6.66
C VAL A 37 -17.04 2.05 7.20
N THR A 38 -17.98 2.99 7.14
CA THR A 38 -19.36 2.82 7.65
C THR A 38 -20.42 2.80 6.54
N SER A 39 -20.05 3.18 5.31
CA SER A 39 -20.98 3.39 4.20
C SER A 39 -21.67 2.13 3.65
N GLY A 40 -21.28 0.93 4.11
CA GLY A 40 -21.83 -0.36 3.68
C GLY A 40 -21.64 -0.67 2.18
N GLY A 41 -22.26 -1.75 1.71
CA GLY A 41 -22.27 -2.15 0.29
C GLY A 41 -20.89 -2.56 -0.24
N ASP A 42 -20.16 -3.36 0.54
CA ASP A 42 -18.81 -3.88 0.26
C ASP A 42 -17.71 -2.82 0.09
N LYS A 43 -17.98 -1.57 0.47
CA LYS A 43 -16.99 -0.48 0.43
C LYS A 43 -15.86 -0.68 1.44
N GLU A 44 -16.11 -1.48 2.48
CA GLU A 44 -15.10 -1.94 3.42
C GLU A 44 -14.10 -2.92 2.79
N TYR A 45 -14.47 -3.64 1.73
CA TYR A 45 -13.61 -4.62 1.11
C TYR A 45 -12.53 -3.92 0.26
N PRO A 46 -11.23 -4.08 0.57
CA PRO A 46 -10.18 -3.26 -0.06
C PRO A 46 -10.06 -3.40 -1.58
N CYS A 47 -10.43 -4.56 -2.13
CA CYS A 47 -10.35 -4.80 -3.57
C CYS A 47 -11.64 -4.43 -4.34
N GLY A 48 -12.72 -4.07 -3.64
CA GLY A 48 -14.01 -3.70 -4.24
C GLY A 48 -14.69 -4.81 -5.08
N ASN A 49 -15.72 -4.41 -5.84
CA ASN A 49 -16.54 -5.28 -6.68
C ASN A 49 -16.13 -5.14 -8.16
N GLY A 50 -15.37 -6.11 -8.67
CA GLY A 50 -14.90 -6.17 -10.05
C GLY A 50 -13.38 -6.15 -10.14
N ARG A 51 -12.80 -7.17 -10.78
CA ARG A 51 -11.34 -7.27 -10.93
C ARG A 51 -10.96 -7.04 -12.39
N GLY A 52 -10.06 -6.09 -12.63
CA GLY A 52 -9.27 -6.07 -13.86
C GLY A 52 -8.25 -7.20 -13.87
N LYS A 53 -7.70 -7.53 -15.05
CA LYS A 53 -6.54 -8.43 -15.15
C LYS A 53 -5.34 -7.77 -14.44
N ARG A 54 -4.67 -8.51 -13.56
CA ARG A 54 -3.49 -8.05 -12.80
C ARG A 54 -2.17 -8.36 -13.51
N PHE A 55 -2.15 -9.43 -14.28
CA PHE A 55 -1.05 -9.87 -15.13
C PHE A 55 -1.63 -10.19 -16.51
N SER A 56 -0.91 -9.82 -17.57
CA SER A 56 -1.29 -10.09 -18.95
C SER A 56 -0.04 -10.07 -19.83
N ASP A 57 0.08 -11.04 -20.72
CA ASP A 57 1.08 -11.07 -21.80
C ASP A 57 0.71 -10.18 -23.00
N THR A 58 -0.56 -9.79 -23.07
CA THR A 58 -1.18 -9.13 -24.22
C THR A 58 -1.70 -7.72 -23.95
N GLN A 59 -1.80 -7.32 -22.67
CA GLN A 59 -2.25 -5.98 -22.28
C GLN A 59 -1.09 -5.25 -21.62
N GLY A 60 -0.78 -4.06 -22.13
CA GLY A 60 0.30 -3.23 -21.62
C GLY A 60 -0.10 -2.35 -20.42
N ALA A 61 0.90 -1.68 -19.87
CA ALA A 61 0.74 -0.67 -18.83
C ALA A 61 -0.05 0.56 -19.30
N GLU A 62 -0.62 1.33 -18.36
CA GLU A 62 -1.32 2.58 -18.63
C GLU A 62 -0.32 3.75 -18.63
N CYS A 63 -0.06 4.32 -19.81
CA CYS A 63 0.90 5.40 -20.00
C CYS A 63 0.23 6.75 -20.34
N HIS A 64 -1.11 6.80 -20.44
CA HIS A 64 -1.77 7.99 -20.96
C HIS A 64 -1.61 9.18 -19.99
N TRP A 65 -1.15 10.33 -20.48
CA TRP A 65 -0.83 11.52 -19.66
C TRP A 65 -1.97 12.02 -18.75
N LYS A 66 -3.24 11.86 -19.17
CA LYS A 66 -4.41 12.16 -18.32
C LYS A 66 -4.54 11.26 -17.08
N ARG A 67 -3.92 10.08 -17.09
CA ARG A 67 -3.98 9.03 -16.06
C ARG A 67 -2.75 9.02 -15.16
N ILE A 68 -1.66 9.64 -15.61
CA ILE A 68 -0.38 9.62 -14.90
C ILE A 68 0.01 11.06 -14.57
N ARG A 69 0.23 11.33 -13.29
CA ARG A 69 0.67 12.61 -12.78
C ARG A 69 2.03 12.95 -13.39
N ASP A 70 2.23 14.23 -13.67
CA ASP A 70 3.47 14.79 -14.22
C ASP A 70 3.83 14.31 -15.64
N SER A 71 3.00 13.48 -16.27
CA SER A 71 3.11 13.12 -17.68
C SER A 71 2.47 14.20 -18.57
N LYS A 72 3.01 14.41 -19.77
CA LYS A 72 2.59 15.47 -20.69
C LYS A 72 2.04 14.91 -22.00
N ASN A 73 1.32 15.77 -22.73
CA ASN A 73 0.75 15.46 -24.05
C ASN A 73 1.75 15.79 -25.17
N ASP A 74 2.99 15.31 -25.03
CA ASP A 74 4.10 15.55 -25.97
C ASP A 74 5.00 14.32 -26.17
N ASP A 75 4.61 13.14 -25.63
CA ASP A 75 5.33 11.85 -25.72
C ASP A 75 6.79 11.84 -25.20
N GLU A 76 7.32 12.97 -24.71
CA GLU A 76 8.70 13.10 -24.23
C GLU A 76 8.86 12.77 -22.74
N ILE A 77 7.80 12.95 -21.94
CA ILE A 77 7.83 12.76 -20.48
C ILE A 77 6.61 11.94 -20.05
N GLY A 78 6.87 10.72 -19.53
CA GLY A 78 5.82 9.89 -18.98
C GLY A 78 6.32 8.73 -18.12
N ALA A 79 5.42 8.25 -17.26
CA ALA A 79 5.55 6.97 -16.57
C ALA A 79 4.40 6.05 -17.03
N CYS A 80 4.61 4.74 -16.98
CA CYS A 80 3.58 3.77 -17.32
C CYS A 80 3.18 2.98 -16.07
N ALA A 81 1.93 3.11 -15.64
CA ALA A 81 1.44 2.39 -14.47
C ALA A 81 1.15 0.91 -14.85
N PRO A 82 1.80 -0.06 -14.19
CA PRO A 82 1.62 -1.48 -14.50
C PRO A 82 0.22 -1.97 -14.12
N LEU A 83 -0.26 -3.01 -14.78
CA LEU A 83 -1.62 -3.57 -14.58
C LEU A 83 -1.92 -3.88 -13.11
N ARG A 84 -0.92 -4.41 -12.39
CA ARG A 84 -0.95 -4.65 -10.95
C ARG A 84 -1.36 -3.40 -10.17
N ARG A 85 -0.72 -2.26 -10.45
CA ARG A 85 -1.01 -0.96 -9.82
C ARG A 85 -2.41 -0.46 -10.15
N LEU A 86 -2.87 -0.60 -11.40
CA LEU A 86 -4.19 -0.08 -11.83
C LEU A 86 -5.33 -0.62 -10.98
N SER A 87 -5.18 -1.87 -10.53
CA SER A 87 -6.22 -2.57 -9.77
C SER A 87 -5.91 -2.70 -8.27
N LEU A 88 -4.86 -2.05 -7.75
CA LEU A 88 -4.41 -2.13 -6.35
C LEU A 88 -5.58 -2.08 -5.35
N CYS A 89 -5.59 -2.96 -4.35
CA CYS A 89 -6.66 -3.01 -3.35
C CYS A 89 -6.57 -1.87 -2.33
N ASP A 90 -7.05 -0.68 -2.70
CA ASP A 90 -7.06 0.54 -1.88
C ASP A 90 -8.47 1.15 -1.69
N LYS A 91 -9.53 0.42 -2.07
CA LYS A 91 -10.90 0.96 -2.09
C LYS A 91 -11.45 1.30 -0.71
N ASN A 92 -11.08 0.53 0.31
CA ASN A 92 -11.47 0.85 1.68
C ASN A 92 -10.95 2.24 2.09
N LEU A 93 -9.74 2.63 1.67
CA LEU A 93 -9.14 3.93 1.98
C LEU A 93 -9.95 5.10 1.40
N GLU A 94 -10.60 4.90 0.24
CA GLU A 94 -11.49 5.89 -0.39
C GLU A 94 -12.76 6.14 0.45
N HIS A 95 -13.12 5.22 1.34
CA HIS A 95 -14.39 5.20 2.08
C HIS A 95 -14.24 5.37 3.60
N ILE A 96 -13.02 5.55 4.11
CA ILE A 96 -12.82 5.86 5.53
C ILE A 96 -13.47 7.21 5.89
N GLU A 97 -14.13 7.23 7.05
CA GLU A 97 -14.72 8.43 7.65
C GLU A 97 -13.70 9.24 8.45
N LEU A 98 -13.76 10.56 8.29
CA LEU A 98 -12.80 11.49 8.89
C LEU A 98 -12.88 11.57 10.42
N GLU A 99 -14.06 11.36 10.99
CA GLU A 99 -14.36 11.62 12.41
C GLU A 99 -13.53 10.75 13.37
N ASN A 100 -13.17 9.52 12.97
CA ASN A 100 -12.47 8.56 13.83
C ASN A 100 -11.00 8.35 13.48
N ILE A 101 -10.43 9.20 12.62
CA ILE A 101 -9.03 9.05 12.23
C ILE A 101 -8.06 9.31 13.39
N THR A 102 -7.18 8.34 13.59
CA THR A 102 -5.99 8.31 14.45
C THR A 102 -4.88 7.56 13.71
N THR A 103 -3.65 7.66 14.20
CA THR A 103 -2.52 6.84 13.73
C THR A 103 -2.85 5.34 13.74
N HIS A 104 -3.50 4.86 14.80
CA HIS A 104 -3.87 3.45 15.00
C HIS A 104 -4.91 2.99 13.98
N ASN A 105 -5.95 3.80 13.79
CA ASN A 105 -7.04 3.53 12.88
C ASN A 105 -6.57 3.53 11.42
N LEU A 106 -5.76 4.53 11.05
CA LEU A 106 -5.17 4.58 9.71
C LEU A 106 -4.27 3.37 9.45
N LEU A 107 -3.46 2.96 10.44
CA LEU A 107 -2.62 1.77 10.32
C LEU A 107 -3.45 0.51 10.05
N ALA A 108 -4.56 0.33 10.78
CA ALA A 108 -5.42 -0.83 10.59
C ALA A 108 -6.02 -0.90 9.18
N ASP A 109 -6.56 0.23 8.68
CA ASP A 109 -7.15 0.28 7.34
C ASP A 109 -6.09 0.13 6.23
N VAL A 110 -4.87 0.64 6.41
CA VAL A 110 -3.74 0.40 5.49
C VAL A 110 -3.27 -1.06 5.54
N CYS A 111 -3.27 -1.69 6.73
CA CYS A 111 -2.96 -3.12 6.86
C CYS A 111 -4.03 -4.00 6.20
N LEU A 112 -5.30 -3.61 6.26
CA LEU A 112 -6.38 -4.29 5.51
C LEU A 112 -6.12 -4.22 4.00
N ALA A 113 -5.85 -3.02 3.47
CA ALA A 113 -5.49 -2.84 2.06
C ALA A 113 -4.33 -3.74 1.65
N ALA A 114 -3.24 -3.71 2.42
CA ALA A 114 -2.07 -4.56 2.22
C ALA A 114 -2.39 -6.07 2.26
N LYS A 115 -3.11 -6.54 3.29
CA LYS A 115 -3.47 -7.96 3.45
C LYS A 115 -4.24 -8.49 2.24
N TYR A 116 -5.28 -7.77 1.82
CA TYR A 116 -6.15 -8.21 0.74
C TYR A 116 -5.50 -8.03 -0.64
N GLU A 117 -4.63 -7.05 -0.82
CA GLU A 117 -3.76 -6.97 -2.00
C GLU A 117 -2.85 -8.19 -2.10
N GLY A 118 -2.20 -8.59 -1.01
CA GLY A 118 -1.33 -9.77 -0.99
C GLY A 118 -2.08 -11.09 -1.26
N GLU A 119 -3.29 -11.23 -0.72
CA GLU A 119 -4.17 -12.36 -1.02
C GLU A 119 -4.59 -12.43 -2.49
N SER A 120 -4.96 -11.28 -3.06
CA SER A 120 -5.31 -11.15 -4.47
C SER A 120 -4.14 -11.59 -5.37
N LEU A 121 -2.95 -11.01 -5.15
CA LEU A 121 -1.77 -11.25 -5.98
C LEU A 121 -1.32 -12.70 -5.99
N LYS A 122 -1.39 -13.39 -4.85
CA LYS A 122 -1.07 -14.82 -4.78
C LYS A 122 -1.88 -15.64 -5.79
N ASN A 123 -3.18 -15.41 -5.86
CA ASN A 123 -4.06 -16.18 -6.74
C ASN A 123 -3.79 -15.86 -8.22
N TYR A 124 -3.58 -14.58 -8.52
CA TYR A 124 -3.26 -14.14 -9.89
C TYR A 124 -1.88 -14.61 -10.36
N HIS A 125 -0.88 -14.57 -9.49
CA HIS A 125 0.47 -15.03 -9.79
C HIS A 125 0.50 -16.53 -10.03
N ALA A 126 -0.19 -17.32 -9.20
CA ALA A 126 -0.33 -18.76 -9.41
C ALA A 126 -1.01 -19.12 -10.75
N GLN A 127 -2.03 -18.35 -11.17
CA GLN A 127 -2.68 -18.52 -12.47
C GLN A 127 -1.74 -18.19 -13.64
N TYR A 128 -0.96 -17.11 -13.50
CA TYR A 128 0.03 -16.71 -14.49
C TYR A 128 1.14 -17.78 -14.62
N GLN A 129 1.73 -18.23 -13.51
CA GLN A 129 2.73 -19.30 -13.52
C GLN A 129 2.21 -20.62 -14.08
N ALA A 130 0.95 -20.97 -13.83
CA ALA A 130 0.34 -22.17 -14.41
C ALA A 130 0.23 -22.10 -15.95
N THR A 131 0.22 -20.89 -16.51
CA THR A 131 0.08 -20.64 -17.96
C THR A 131 1.44 -20.48 -18.64
N TYR A 132 2.39 -19.79 -18.00
CA TYR A 132 3.68 -19.41 -18.60
C TYR A 132 4.91 -20.09 -17.97
N GLY A 133 4.72 -20.93 -16.95
CA GLY A 133 5.81 -21.61 -16.23
C GLY A 133 6.50 -20.70 -15.20
N ASP A 134 7.74 -21.03 -14.85
CA ASP A 134 8.58 -20.24 -13.92
C ASP A 134 9.21 -19.01 -14.61
N VAL A 135 8.39 -18.25 -15.35
CA VAL A 135 8.77 -17.03 -16.07
C VAL A 135 8.22 -15.82 -15.31
N GLY A 136 9.00 -14.74 -15.27
CA GLY A 136 8.63 -13.48 -14.61
C GLY A 136 9.01 -13.40 -13.14
N SER A 137 8.45 -12.40 -12.44
CA SER A 137 8.84 -12.07 -11.08
C SER A 137 8.38 -13.10 -10.03
N THR A 138 9.16 -13.28 -8.97
CA THR A 138 8.73 -14.08 -7.81
C THR A 138 7.55 -13.42 -7.09
N ILE A 139 6.73 -14.21 -6.39
CA ILE A 139 5.63 -13.66 -5.57
C ILE A 139 6.13 -12.61 -4.56
N CYS A 140 7.31 -12.79 -3.96
CA CYS A 140 7.87 -11.82 -3.02
C CYS A 140 8.23 -10.49 -3.69
N THR A 141 8.69 -10.52 -4.94
CA THR A 141 8.97 -9.30 -5.75
C THR A 141 7.66 -8.57 -6.08
N VAL A 142 6.64 -9.30 -6.53
CA VAL A 142 5.30 -8.75 -6.81
C VAL A 142 4.72 -8.07 -5.56
N LEU A 143 4.81 -8.73 -4.40
CA LEU A 143 4.37 -8.15 -3.13
C LEU A 143 5.19 -6.91 -2.74
N ALA A 144 6.50 -6.89 -3.00
CA ALA A 144 7.36 -5.72 -2.77
C ALA A 144 6.96 -4.51 -3.62
N ARG A 145 6.55 -4.73 -4.88
CA ARG A 145 6.05 -3.68 -5.76
C ARG A 145 4.72 -3.10 -5.26
N SER A 146 3.74 -3.94 -4.89
CA SER A 146 2.48 -3.47 -4.30
C SER A 146 2.65 -2.79 -2.94
N PHE A 147 3.59 -3.26 -2.11
CA PHE A 147 3.95 -2.60 -0.86
C PHE A 147 4.49 -1.18 -1.09
N ALA A 148 5.38 -1.01 -2.07
CA ALA A 148 5.94 0.29 -2.40
C ALA A 148 4.89 1.26 -2.96
N ASP A 149 3.96 0.77 -3.79
CA ASP A 149 2.86 1.58 -4.31
C ASP A 149 1.87 2.00 -3.22
N LEU A 150 1.51 1.12 -2.27
CA LEU A 150 0.74 1.50 -1.09
C LEU A 150 1.47 2.57 -0.28
N GLY A 151 2.80 2.44 -0.13
CA GLY A 151 3.63 3.45 0.51
C GLY A 151 3.58 4.80 -0.21
N ASP A 152 3.64 4.82 -1.54
CA ASP A 152 3.54 6.06 -2.31
C ASP A 152 2.15 6.69 -2.26
N ILE A 153 1.08 5.89 -2.19
CA ILE A 153 -0.27 6.40 -1.94
C ILE A 153 -0.32 7.07 -0.56
N VAL A 154 0.13 6.36 0.49
CA VAL A 154 0.14 6.88 1.87
C VAL A 154 1.00 8.14 1.99
N ARG A 155 2.09 8.26 1.22
CA ARG A 155 3.01 9.41 1.25
C ARG A 155 2.63 10.55 0.30
N GLY A 156 1.66 10.35 -0.59
CA GLY A 156 1.23 11.33 -1.59
C GLY A 156 2.16 11.43 -2.80
N LYS A 157 3.03 10.43 -2.96
CA LYS A 157 4.01 10.30 -4.04
C LYS A 157 3.51 9.50 -5.24
N ASP A 158 2.37 8.82 -5.10
CA ASP A 158 1.81 8.02 -6.19
C ASP A 158 1.43 8.87 -7.41
N LEU A 159 1.84 8.40 -8.58
CA LEU A 159 1.67 9.05 -9.88
C LEU A 159 0.36 8.63 -10.55
N TYR A 160 -0.31 7.55 -10.13
CA TYR A 160 -1.50 7.08 -10.83
C TYR A 160 -2.75 7.86 -10.41
N LEU A 161 -3.37 8.54 -11.37
CA LEU A 161 -4.56 9.35 -11.17
C LEU A 161 -5.86 8.54 -11.34
N GLY A 162 -5.81 7.43 -12.08
CA GLY A 162 -6.96 6.57 -12.37
C GLY A 162 -7.92 7.07 -13.46
N ASP A 163 -9.04 6.36 -13.65
CA ASP A 163 -10.09 6.80 -14.55
C ASP A 163 -10.82 8.09 -14.11
N LYS A 164 -10.71 9.16 -14.91
CA LYS A 164 -11.24 10.50 -14.64
C LYS A 164 -10.68 11.10 -13.35
N LYS A 165 -9.45 10.73 -12.99
CA LYS A 165 -8.70 11.28 -11.85
C LYS A 165 -9.37 11.01 -10.50
N GLU A 166 -10.09 9.91 -10.36
CA GLU A 166 -10.71 9.43 -9.13
C GLU A 166 -9.71 9.26 -7.97
N LYS A 167 -8.44 8.92 -8.24
CA LYS A 167 -7.41 8.82 -7.18
C LYS A 167 -7.06 10.17 -6.53
N LEU A 168 -7.41 11.29 -7.16
CA LEU A 168 -7.32 12.61 -6.51
C LEU A 168 -8.26 12.72 -5.31
N LYS A 169 -9.38 12.00 -5.29
CA LYS A 169 -10.30 11.99 -4.12
C LYS A 169 -9.65 11.30 -2.93
N LEU A 170 -8.98 10.16 -3.17
CA LEU A 170 -8.22 9.46 -2.14
C LEU A 170 -7.09 10.34 -1.59
N GLU A 171 -6.31 10.96 -2.46
CA GLU A 171 -5.22 11.85 -2.03
C GLU A 171 -5.73 13.04 -1.21
N LYS A 172 -6.86 13.64 -1.58
CA LYS A 172 -7.50 14.69 -0.76
C LYS A 172 -7.92 14.18 0.61
N LYS A 173 -8.48 12.96 0.70
CA LYS A 173 -8.84 12.34 1.99
C LYS A 173 -7.60 12.09 2.86
N LEU A 174 -6.52 11.55 2.28
CA LEU A 174 -5.27 11.31 3.00
C LEU A 174 -4.70 12.63 3.56
N LYS A 175 -4.72 13.73 2.81
CA LYS A 175 -4.31 15.04 3.34
C LYS A 175 -5.12 15.45 4.58
N LEU A 176 -6.45 15.26 4.56
CA LEU A 176 -7.31 15.54 5.71
C LEU A 176 -7.04 14.59 6.89
N PHE A 177 -6.72 13.32 6.61
CA PHE A 177 -6.34 12.35 7.65
C PHE A 177 -5.07 12.80 8.37
N PHE A 178 -4.05 13.21 7.60
CA PHE A 178 -2.79 13.68 8.16
C PHE A 178 -2.90 15.07 8.80
N GLU A 179 -3.78 15.96 8.34
CA GLU A 179 -4.15 17.20 9.05
C GLU A 179 -4.71 16.88 10.44
N LYS A 180 -5.59 15.89 10.55
CA LYS A 180 -6.15 15.46 11.83
C LYS A 180 -5.14 14.78 12.74
N ILE A 181 -4.24 13.97 12.19
CA ILE A 181 -3.13 13.36 12.95
C ILE A 181 -2.20 14.46 13.47
N HIS A 182 -1.79 15.41 12.61
CA HIS A 182 -0.99 16.58 12.98
C HIS A 182 -1.65 17.37 14.11
N GLY A 183 -2.95 17.66 14.00
CA GLY A 183 -3.74 18.37 15.00
C GLY A 183 -3.77 17.72 16.39
N LYS A 184 -3.47 16.42 16.50
CA LYS A 184 -3.41 15.68 17.78
C LYS A 184 -2.00 15.55 18.36
N LEU A 185 -0.97 15.98 17.63
CA LEU A 185 0.42 15.94 18.11
C LEU A 185 0.66 16.96 19.24
N PRO A 186 1.67 16.71 20.12
CA PRO A 186 2.16 17.71 21.05
C PRO A 186 2.75 18.91 20.29
N LYS A 187 2.87 20.05 20.97
CA LYS A 187 3.22 21.33 20.34
C LYS A 187 4.55 21.26 19.59
N GLU A 188 5.57 20.67 20.21
CA GLU A 188 6.92 20.56 19.67
C GLU A 188 6.94 19.73 18.38
N ALA A 189 6.15 18.65 18.33
CA ALA A 189 6.01 17.83 17.13
C ALA A 189 5.19 18.55 16.05
N LYS A 190 4.14 19.29 16.41
CA LYS A 190 3.39 20.10 15.44
C LYS A 190 4.28 21.11 14.72
N ASP A 191 5.11 21.81 15.48
CA ASP A 191 6.05 22.81 14.95
C ASP A 191 7.09 22.14 14.03
N HIS A 192 7.58 20.95 14.40
CA HIS A 192 8.52 20.17 13.57
C HIS A 192 7.93 19.70 12.22
N TYR A 193 6.62 19.47 12.17
CA TYR A 193 5.87 19.02 11.00
C TYR A 193 4.99 20.11 10.39
N GLU A 194 5.24 21.38 10.70
CA GLU A 194 4.49 22.48 10.14
C GLU A 194 4.63 22.49 8.60
N ASP A 195 3.50 22.49 7.89
CA ASP A 195 3.46 22.53 6.43
C ASP A 195 2.37 23.50 5.94
N LYS A 196 2.82 24.64 5.40
CA LYS A 196 1.95 25.66 4.81
C LYS A 196 1.15 25.14 3.62
N GLY A 197 1.68 24.16 2.90
CA GLY A 197 1.02 23.53 1.76
C GLY A 197 -0.06 22.53 2.15
N LYS A 198 -0.19 22.19 3.44
CA LYS A 198 -1.13 21.18 3.98
C LYS A 198 -1.06 19.83 3.24
N ASN A 199 0.11 19.48 2.73
CA ASN A 199 0.38 18.18 2.13
C ASN A 199 0.91 17.19 3.16
N TYR A 200 1.53 17.70 4.23
CA TYR A 200 2.10 16.97 5.35
C TYR A 200 3.15 15.94 4.92
N TYR A 201 3.90 16.20 3.83
CA TYR A 201 4.81 15.21 3.25
C TYR A 201 5.78 14.64 4.27
N LYS A 202 6.45 15.49 5.06
CA LYS A 202 7.39 15.05 6.10
C LYS A 202 6.73 14.14 7.15
N LEU A 203 5.53 14.53 7.63
CA LEU A 203 4.74 13.73 8.56
C LEU A 203 4.33 12.37 7.96
N ARG A 204 3.95 12.34 6.68
CA ARG A 204 3.54 11.14 5.96
C ARG A 204 4.72 10.18 5.71
N GLU A 205 5.90 10.72 5.38
CA GLU A 205 7.14 9.93 5.26
C GLU A 205 7.50 9.25 6.57
N ASP A 206 7.53 10.01 7.67
CA ASP A 206 7.90 9.48 8.99
C ASP A 206 6.86 8.50 9.51
N TRP A 207 5.57 8.77 9.26
CA TRP A 207 4.51 7.81 9.54
C TRP A 207 4.71 6.51 8.77
N TRP A 208 5.00 6.55 7.47
CA TRP A 208 5.27 5.33 6.70
C TRP A 208 6.50 4.60 7.25
N ALA A 209 7.61 5.30 7.48
CA ALA A 209 8.85 4.71 7.98
C ALA A 209 8.65 3.97 9.31
N LEU A 210 7.84 4.51 10.22
CA LEU A 210 7.52 3.90 11.53
C LEU A 210 6.56 2.72 11.44
N ASN A 211 5.72 2.66 10.41
CA ASN A 211 4.64 1.67 10.31
C ASN A 211 4.86 0.59 9.24
N ARG A 212 5.82 0.80 8.33
CA ARG A 212 6.05 -0.04 7.14
C ARG A 212 6.28 -1.51 7.47
N GLU A 213 6.87 -1.83 8.61
CA GLU A 213 7.07 -3.23 9.04
C GLU A 213 5.74 -3.95 9.30
N LYS A 214 4.77 -3.26 9.93
CA LYS A 214 3.44 -3.82 10.16
C LYS A 214 2.68 -4.01 8.85
N VAL A 215 2.79 -3.04 7.93
CA VAL A 215 2.20 -3.12 6.59
C VAL A 215 2.83 -4.26 5.76
N TRP A 216 4.15 -4.44 5.84
CA TRP A 216 4.85 -5.56 5.21
C TRP A 216 4.39 -6.91 5.77
N SER A 217 4.21 -6.99 7.09
CA SER A 217 3.62 -8.18 7.71
C SER A 217 2.20 -8.43 7.17
N ALA A 218 1.39 -7.39 6.97
CA ALA A 218 0.05 -7.55 6.41
C ALA A 218 0.05 -8.10 4.97
N ILE A 219 0.83 -7.50 4.06
CA ILE A 219 0.84 -7.91 2.63
C ILE A 219 1.40 -9.31 2.42
N THR A 220 2.27 -9.78 3.32
CA THR A 220 2.93 -11.09 3.19
C THR A 220 2.21 -12.25 3.90
N CYS A 221 1.04 -12.02 4.52
CA CYS A 221 0.36 -13.05 5.33
C CYS A 221 0.18 -14.40 4.62
N ASN A 222 -0.07 -14.35 3.31
CA ASN A 222 -0.40 -15.50 2.45
C ASN A 222 0.76 -15.93 1.53
N ALA A 223 1.98 -15.45 1.75
CA ALA A 223 3.14 -15.76 0.90
C ALA A 223 3.80 -17.13 1.17
N HIS A 224 3.20 -17.97 2.03
CA HIS A 224 3.60 -19.37 2.32
C HIS A 224 5.11 -19.56 2.55
N ASP A 225 5.72 -20.54 1.89
CA ASP A 225 7.12 -20.92 2.06
C ASP A 225 8.10 -20.05 1.24
N SER A 226 7.61 -18.98 0.62
CA SER A 226 8.41 -18.10 -0.22
C SER A 226 9.41 -17.29 0.59
N HIS A 227 10.59 -17.05 0.02
CA HIS A 227 11.58 -16.15 0.57
C HIS A 227 11.87 -15.00 -0.39
N TYR A 228 12.09 -13.80 0.15
CA TYR A 228 12.51 -12.66 -0.65
C TYR A 228 14.00 -12.77 -0.91
N THR A 229 14.40 -12.63 -2.18
CA THR A 229 15.81 -12.65 -2.59
C THR A 229 16.20 -11.30 -3.17
N LYS A 230 17.45 -10.90 -2.94
CA LYS A 230 18.05 -9.73 -3.59
C LYS A 230 19.53 -9.97 -3.85
N MET A 231 20.03 -9.39 -4.92
CA MET A 231 21.45 -9.32 -5.20
C MET A 231 22.07 -8.14 -4.45
N LEU A 232 23.22 -8.37 -3.82
CA LEU A 232 24.01 -7.34 -3.15
C LEU A 232 25.05 -6.76 -4.12
N ALA A 233 25.68 -5.65 -3.73
CA ALA A 233 26.65 -4.95 -4.58
C ALA A 233 27.89 -5.78 -4.93
N ASP A 234 28.22 -6.79 -4.12
CA ASP A 234 29.31 -7.75 -4.36
C ASP A 234 28.90 -8.93 -5.25
N GLY A 235 27.67 -8.92 -5.77
CA GLY A 235 27.10 -9.99 -6.59
C GLY A 235 26.53 -11.18 -5.81
N SER A 236 26.63 -11.17 -4.47
CA SER A 236 26.06 -12.25 -3.65
C SER A 236 24.53 -12.14 -3.58
N ILE A 237 23.85 -13.29 -3.50
CA ILE A 237 22.39 -13.35 -3.32
C ILE A 237 22.09 -13.50 -1.83
N LYS A 238 21.31 -12.56 -1.29
CA LYS A 238 20.79 -12.62 0.07
C LYS A 238 19.32 -13.00 0.06
N GLN A 239 18.98 -13.99 0.88
CA GLN A 239 17.61 -14.44 1.11
C GLN A 239 17.07 -13.90 2.44
N SER A 240 15.76 -13.73 2.55
CA SER A 240 15.09 -13.37 3.79
C SER A 240 15.19 -14.47 4.84
N ASP A 241 15.40 -14.12 6.11
CA ASP A 241 15.68 -15.08 7.19
C ASP A 241 14.50 -16.05 7.46
N ARG A 242 13.28 -15.59 7.16
CA ARG A 242 12.03 -16.31 7.40
C ARG A 242 11.26 -16.48 6.09
N LYS A 243 10.45 -17.53 6.08
CA LYS A 243 9.38 -17.77 5.10
C LYS A 243 8.40 -16.60 5.08
N LYS A 244 7.49 -16.60 4.11
CA LYS A 244 6.54 -15.51 3.82
C LYS A 244 7.25 -14.20 3.49
N CYS A 245 8.38 -14.25 2.81
CA CYS A 245 9.12 -13.04 2.39
C CYS A 245 9.51 -12.12 3.57
N ARG A 246 9.87 -12.65 4.75
CA ARG A 246 10.13 -11.85 5.97
C ARG A 246 11.54 -12.06 6.50
N ASN A 247 12.05 -11.05 7.19
CA ASN A 247 13.23 -11.18 8.04
C ASN A 247 12.84 -11.42 9.50
N ILE A 248 13.81 -11.77 10.34
CA ILE A 248 13.61 -11.77 11.80
C ILE A 248 13.30 -10.36 12.29
N THR A 249 13.98 -9.36 11.71
CA THR A 249 13.81 -7.94 12.01
C THR A 249 13.66 -7.14 10.73
N GLY A 250 12.66 -6.26 10.67
CA GLY A 250 12.47 -5.31 9.58
C GLY A 250 11.99 -5.93 8.26
N VAL A 251 11.93 -5.07 7.24
CA VAL A 251 11.45 -5.40 5.89
C VAL A 251 12.65 -5.75 5.00
N PRO A 252 12.64 -6.89 4.27
CA PRO A 252 13.80 -7.32 3.47
C PRO A 252 14.02 -6.48 2.19
N THR A 253 13.00 -5.72 1.76
CA THR A 253 13.02 -4.83 0.61
C THR A 253 13.13 -3.35 0.99
N TYR A 254 13.68 -2.55 0.06
CA TYR A 254 13.72 -1.09 0.10
C TYR A 254 13.02 -0.47 -1.12
N PHE A 255 12.19 -1.24 -1.83
CA PHE A 255 11.46 -0.74 -3.01
C PHE A 255 10.66 0.52 -2.69
N ASP A 256 10.08 0.63 -1.50
CA ASP A 256 9.37 1.82 -1.06
C ASP A 256 10.25 3.08 -0.93
N TYR A 257 11.57 2.96 -1.00
CA TYR A 257 12.50 4.10 -1.05
C TYR A 257 13.08 4.36 -2.46
N VAL A 258 12.72 3.53 -3.46
CA VAL A 258 13.07 3.75 -4.86
C VAL A 258 11.98 4.61 -5.52
N PRO A 259 12.29 5.63 -6.34
CA PRO A 259 11.29 6.42 -7.06
C PRO A 259 10.32 5.56 -7.89
N GLN A 260 9.01 5.88 -7.85
CA GLN A 260 7.96 5.07 -8.48
C GLN A 260 8.18 4.80 -9.96
N TYR A 261 8.63 5.81 -10.72
CA TYR A 261 8.96 5.67 -12.14
C TYR A 261 9.94 4.52 -12.40
N LEU A 262 11.02 4.42 -11.63
CA LEU A 262 12.03 3.37 -11.82
C LEU A 262 11.47 1.98 -11.49
N ARG A 263 10.59 1.87 -10.49
CA ARG A 263 9.97 0.58 -10.12
C ARG A 263 8.99 0.12 -11.19
N TRP A 264 8.19 1.03 -11.73
CA TRP A 264 7.26 0.69 -12.82
C TRP A 264 8.00 0.38 -14.12
N PHE A 265 9.11 1.05 -14.40
CA PHE A 265 9.93 0.74 -15.56
C PHE A 265 10.58 -0.65 -15.43
N GLU A 266 11.08 -0.99 -14.24
CA GLU A 266 11.62 -2.32 -13.96
C GLU A 266 10.53 -3.41 -14.03
N GLU A 267 9.33 -3.17 -13.51
CA GLU A 267 8.19 -4.09 -13.64
C GLU A 267 7.80 -4.31 -15.11
N TRP A 268 7.76 -3.25 -15.91
CA TRP A 268 7.46 -3.34 -17.34
C TRP A 268 8.51 -4.14 -18.12
N ALA A 269 9.77 -4.12 -17.70
CA ALA A 269 10.83 -4.88 -18.35
C ALA A 269 10.82 -6.38 -17.98
N GLU A 270 10.18 -6.75 -16.88
CA GLU A 270 10.05 -8.14 -16.42
C GLU A 270 8.75 -8.83 -16.86
N ASP A 271 7.70 -8.06 -17.17
CA ASP A 271 6.39 -8.52 -17.67
C ASP A 271 6.41 -8.78 -19.20
#